data_AF-A0A355E8W2-F1
#
_entry.id   AF-A0A355E8W2-F1
#
_cell.length_a   1.000
_cell.length_b   1.000
_cell.length_c   1.000
_cell.angle_alpha   90.00
_cell.angle_beta   90.00
_cell.angle_gamma   90.00
#
_symmetry.space_group_name_H-M   'P 1'
#
loop_
_entity.id
_entity.type
_entity.pdbx_description
1 polymer ?
#
loop_
_entity_poly.entity_id
_entity_poly.type
_entity_poly.pdbx_seq_one_letter_code
_entity_poly.pdbx_strand_id
1 'polypeptide(L)'
;MDMDTRMLERGRRAAWAAALLLGLLLASAPASALGDGSRGTSGAAFLKIGPGARPAAMGEAYSAVADDIHAVYYNPAGLARVGAWELTGMHDRYFQGLDYNFIAFAVPVSRLVSRSTGVWSEYAGTVAVGVYDLAVDGMERRGETDTNEPTGTFESDDMAIALAYGRRIDEKLSLGGAGKIIRQSLDDRHGTAFAADLGALYQLDKRLTLAAGVRHLGTGAKLGGESDPLPLTGYLGAAYRLREPLTFSLDLGVPRDRVPTVSVGTEYTRKFSDDLRAALRAGYFTRNTDADGFNGVSLGFGLGFGRAGFDFAWVPFGDLGNTFRYSLLLKF
;
A
#
# COMPACT_ATOMS: atom_id res chain seq x y z
N MET A 1 -1.24 42.76 -13.54
CA MET A 1 -0.90 41.38 -13.12
C MET A 1 -2.01 40.89 -12.22
N ASP A 2 -2.83 40.01 -12.78
CA ASP A 2 -4.20 39.71 -12.35
C ASP A 2 -4.25 38.89 -11.05
N MET A 3 -5.33 39.00 -10.29
CA MET A 3 -5.48 38.38 -8.96
C MET A 3 -5.37 36.85 -9.03
N ASP A 4 -5.84 36.24 -10.12
CA ASP A 4 -5.76 34.81 -10.40
C ASP A 4 -4.33 34.31 -10.62
N THR A 5 -3.49 35.10 -11.29
CA THR A 5 -2.07 34.75 -11.46
C THR A 5 -1.31 34.73 -10.13
N ARG A 6 -1.70 35.55 -9.16
CA ARG A 6 -1.10 35.57 -7.82
C ARG A 6 -1.55 34.38 -6.96
N MET A 7 -2.79 33.90 -7.12
CA MET A 7 -3.27 32.70 -6.42
C MET A 7 -2.61 31.43 -6.95
N LEU A 8 -2.50 31.29 -8.27
CA LEU A 8 -1.82 30.16 -8.92
C LEU A 8 -0.32 30.10 -8.54
N GLU A 9 0.36 31.24 -8.47
CA GLU A 9 1.74 31.28 -7.99
C GLU A 9 1.87 30.94 -6.50
N ARG A 10 0.93 31.35 -5.65
CA ARG A 10 0.92 31.01 -4.22
C ARG A 10 0.72 29.50 -3.99
N GLY A 11 -0.20 28.88 -4.71
CA GLY A 11 -0.42 27.42 -4.64
C GLY A 11 0.80 26.63 -5.13
N ARG A 12 1.42 27.07 -6.22
CA ARG A 12 2.66 26.48 -6.74
C ARG A 12 3.82 26.61 -5.75
N ARG A 13 4.01 27.80 -5.16
CA ARG A 13 5.04 28.04 -4.13
C ARG A 13 4.79 27.23 -2.86
N ALA A 14 3.54 27.05 -2.44
CA ALA A 14 3.18 26.23 -1.29
C ALA A 14 3.41 24.73 -1.54
N ALA A 15 3.10 24.22 -2.74
CA ALA A 15 3.37 22.84 -3.12
C ALA A 15 4.89 22.57 -3.24
N TRP A 16 5.65 23.49 -3.84
CA TRP A 16 7.10 23.40 -3.86
C TRP A 16 7.70 23.50 -2.46
N ALA A 17 7.20 24.39 -1.60
CA ALA A 17 7.64 24.52 -0.22
C ALA A 17 7.32 23.26 0.59
N ALA A 18 6.15 22.65 0.41
CA ALA A 18 5.78 21.38 1.05
C ALA A 18 6.62 20.21 0.55
N ALA A 19 6.87 20.12 -0.77
CA ALA A 19 7.76 19.12 -1.35
C ALA A 19 9.23 19.32 -0.92
N LEU A 20 9.70 20.58 -0.80
CA LEU A 20 11.01 20.91 -0.27
C LEU A 20 11.10 20.60 1.22
N LEU A 21 10.08 20.96 2.02
CA LEU A 21 10.02 20.68 3.44
C LEU A 21 9.98 19.17 3.69
N LEU A 22 9.21 18.41 2.90
CA LEU A 22 9.16 16.96 2.98
C LEU A 22 10.48 16.33 2.50
N GLY A 23 11.08 16.85 1.43
CA GLY A 23 12.41 16.46 0.98
C GLY A 23 13.50 16.77 2.00
N LEU A 24 13.43 17.92 2.68
CA LEU A 24 14.33 18.33 3.77
C LEU A 24 14.09 17.52 5.04
N LEU A 25 12.84 17.13 5.35
CA LEU A 25 12.49 16.22 6.45
C LEU A 25 12.95 14.77 6.18
N LEU A 26 12.92 14.34 4.92
CA LEU A 26 13.45 13.05 4.49
C LEU A 26 14.98 13.05 4.42
N ALA A 27 15.61 14.19 4.10
CA ALA A 27 17.06 14.38 4.11
C ALA A 27 17.64 14.64 5.51
N SER A 28 16.81 15.09 6.47
CA SER A 28 17.18 15.25 7.88
C SER A 28 16.91 14.01 8.73
N ALA A 29 16.29 12.96 8.15
CA ALA A 29 16.39 11.63 8.71
C ALA A 29 17.88 11.26 8.71
N PRO A 30 18.48 10.88 9.86
CA PRO A 30 19.91 10.70 9.97
C PRO A 30 20.39 9.68 8.94
N ALA A 31 21.17 10.14 7.95
CA ALA A 31 21.91 9.26 7.03
C ALA A 31 22.85 8.30 7.79
N SER A 32 23.14 8.59 9.06
CA SER A 32 23.85 7.73 10.00
C SER A 32 23.01 6.56 10.57
N ALA A 33 21.72 6.43 10.22
CA ALA A 33 20.87 5.28 10.55
C ALA A 33 20.73 4.26 9.41
N LEU A 34 21.39 4.48 8.25
CA LEU A 34 21.36 3.61 7.08
C LEU A 34 22.18 2.32 7.23
N GLY A 35 22.51 1.94 8.47
CA GLY A 35 23.24 0.73 8.80
C GLY A 35 22.32 -0.47 8.98
N ASP A 36 22.85 -1.66 8.72
CA ASP A 36 22.21 -2.97 8.88
C ASP A 36 21.64 -3.23 10.30
N GLY A 37 22.12 -2.48 11.30
CA GLY A 37 21.80 -2.67 12.72
C GLY A 37 20.40 -2.24 13.16
N SER A 38 19.59 -1.60 12.30
CA SER A 38 18.17 -1.30 12.58
C SER A 38 17.20 -2.32 11.98
N ARG A 39 17.71 -3.34 11.28
CA ARG A 39 16.88 -4.39 10.66
C ARG A 39 16.02 -5.10 11.69
N GLY A 40 14.71 -5.11 11.44
CA GLY A 40 13.77 -5.93 12.22
C GLY A 40 13.44 -5.37 13.60
N THR A 41 13.81 -4.13 13.92
CA THR A 41 13.55 -3.53 15.23
C THR A 41 12.14 -2.93 15.37
N SER A 42 11.17 -3.39 14.58
CA SER A 42 9.79 -2.89 14.58
C SER A 42 8.79 -4.04 14.76
N GLY A 43 7.77 -3.83 15.60
CA GLY A 43 6.64 -4.75 15.75
C GLY A 43 5.70 -4.70 14.56
N ALA A 44 4.63 -5.51 14.60
CA ALA A 44 3.61 -5.59 13.55
C ALA A 44 4.18 -5.72 12.13
N ALA A 45 5.10 -6.67 11.92
CA ALA A 45 5.82 -6.85 10.67
C ALA A 45 4.89 -7.09 9.46
N PHE A 46 3.72 -7.70 9.67
CA PHE A 46 2.71 -7.92 8.64
C PHE A 46 2.24 -6.63 7.95
N LEU A 47 2.29 -5.48 8.64
CA LEU A 47 1.94 -4.18 8.05
C LEU A 47 2.84 -3.79 6.88
N LYS A 48 4.03 -4.39 6.77
CA LYS A 48 4.94 -4.17 5.65
C LYS A 48 4.47 -4.89 4.39
N ILE A 49 3.65 -5.93 4.49
CA ILE A 49 3.19 -6.70 3.34
C ILE A 49 2.09 -5.88 2.64
N GLY A 50 2.32 -5.53 1.38
CA GLY A 50 1.34 -4.79 0.59
C GLY A 50 0.23 -5.69 0.08
N PRO A 51 -1.06 -5.33 0.22
CA PRO A 51 -2.16 -6.12 -0.30
C PRO A 51 -2.32 -5.96 -1.82
N GLY A 52 -3.02 -6.92 -2.42
CA GLY A 52 -3.47 -6.86 -3.80
C GLY A 52 -2.47 -7.43 -4.82
N ALA A 53 -2.99 -8.20 -5.77
CA ALA A 53 -2.19 -8.80 -6.84
C ALA A 53 -1.71 -7.74 -7.85
N ARG A 54 -2.55 -6.77 -8.24
CA ARG A 54 -2.14 -5.69 -9.16
C ARG A 54 -0.93 -4.89 -8.62
N PRO A 55 -0.94 -4.37 -7.38
CA PRO A 55 0.24 -3.73 -6.79
C PRO A 55 1.46 -4.66 -6.68
N ALA A 56 1.26 -5.92 -6.26
CA ALA A 56 2.34 -6.89 -6.12
C ALA A 56 3.06 -7.17 -7.46
N ALA A 57 2.29 -7.32 -8.55
CA ALA A 57 2.82 -7.51 -9.90
C ALA A 57 3.61 -6.31 -10.45
N MET A 58 3.50 -5.14 -9.82
CA MET A 58 4.26 -3.93 -10.14
C MET A 58 5.37 -3.65 -9.11
N GLY A 59 5.80 -4.67 -8.36
CA GLY A 59 6.86 -4.53 -7.36
C GLY A 59 6.48 -3.60 -6.21
N GLU A 60 5.18 -3.47 -5.90
CA GLU A 60 4.63 -2.52 -4.93
C GLU A 60 4.95 -1.03 -5.25
N ALA A 61 5.37 -0.70 -6.48
CA ALA A 61 5.53 0.66 -6.97
C ALA A 61 4.17 1.30 -7.24
N TYR A 62 3.40 1.55 -6.19
CA TYR A 62 1.97 1.83 -6.30
C TYR A 62 1.55 3.22 -5.83
N SER A 63 2.40 3.95 -5.10
CA SER A 63 1.97 5.16 -4.39
C SER A 63 1.45 6.27 -5.32
N ALA A 64 1.99 6.40 -6.53
CA ALA A 64 1.59 7.41 -7.52
C ALA A 64 0.53 6.92 -8.53
N VAL A 65 0.39 5.60 -8.69
CA VAL A 65 -0.61 4.94 -9.55
C VAL A 65 -1.85 4.51 -8.78
N ALA A 66 -1.88 4.63 -7.44
CA ALA A 66 -3.01 4.26 -6.59
C ALA A 66 -4.32 4.94 -7.02
N ASP A 67 -5.07 4.26 -7.87
CA ASP A 67 -6.29 4.75 -8.52
C ASP A 67 -7.50 3.81 -8.34
N ASP A 68 -7.34 2.82 -7.46
CA ASP A 68 -8.35 1.87 -7.02
C ASP A 68 -8.32 1.70 -5.48
N ILE A 69 -9.20 0.84 -4.97
CA ILE A 69 -9.36 0.56 -3.53
C ILE A 69 -8.06 0.23 -2.79
N HIS A 70 -7.02 -0.29 -3.46
CA HIS A 70 -5.72 -0.55 -2.81
C HIS A 70 -5.03 0.73 -2.31
N ALA A 71 -5.48 1.91 -2.75
CA ALA A 71 -5.09 3.20 -2.19
C ALA A 71 -5.22 3.29 -0.67
N VAL A 72 -6.15 2.53 -0.06
CA VAL A 72 -6.30 2.44 1.41
C VAL A 72 -4.99 2.05 2.13
N TYR A 73 -4.12 1.30 1.46
CA TYR A 73 -2.80 0.90 1.95
C TYR A 73 -1.67 1.77 1.38
N TYR A 74 -1.58 1.89 0.06
CA TYR A 74 -0.38 2.44 -0.60
C TYR A 74 -0.30 3.97 -0.53
N ASN A 75 -1.42 4.66 -0.72
CA ASN A 75 -1.50 6.12 -0.66
C ASN A 75 -2.98 6.56 -0.54
N PRO A 76 -3.47 6.93 0.66
CA PRO A 76 -4.87 7.32 0.85
C PRO A 76 -5.34 8.50 -0.01
N ALA A 77 -4.44 9.37 -0.50
CA ALA A 77 -4.81 10.41 -1.46
C ALA A 77 -5.32 9.85 -2.80
N GLY A 78 -4.94 8.61 -3.13
CA GLY A 78 -5.43 7.87 -4.29
C GLY A 78 -6.93 7.62 -4.28
N LEU A 79 -7.57 7.59 -3.10
CA LEU A 79 -9.02 7.44 -2.98
C LEU A 79 -9.78 8.58 -3.68
N ALA A 80 -9.15 9.75 -3.84
CA ALA A 80 -9.71 10.85 -4.63
C ALA A 80 -9.95 10.50 -6.11
N ARG A 81 -9.30 9.44 -6.62
CA ARG A 81 -9.44 8.92 -7.99
C ARG A 81 -10.42 7.77 -8.09
N VAL A 82 -10.85 7.21 -6.95
CA VAL A 82 -11.82 6.12 -6.90
C VAL A 82 -13.22 6.70 -7.09
N GLY A 83 -13.66 6.69 -8.34
CA GLY A 83 -14.93 7.29 -8.77
C GLY A 83 -16.13 6.37 -8.74
N ALA A 84 -15.96 5.09 -8.37
CA ALA A 84 -17.01 4.07 -8.28
C ALA A 84 -16.99 3.39 -6.91
N TRP A 85 -18.10 2.75 -6.55
CA TRP A 85 -18.06 1.86 -5.39
C TRP A 85 -17.17 0.69 -5.76
N GLU A 86 -16.23 0.32 -4.89
CA GLU A 86 -15.30 -0.77 -5.16
C GLU A 86 -15.28 -1.74 -3.98
N LEU A 87 -15.34 -3.04 -4.26
CA LEU A 87 -15.10 -4.12 -3.30
C LEU A 87 -13.96 -4.97 -3.83
N THR A 88 -12.94 -5.21 -3.02
CA THR A 88 -11.86 -6.14 -3.37
C THR A 88 -11.67 -7.21 -2.31
N GLY A 89 -11.29 -8.39 -2.74
CA GLY A 89 -10.81 -9.48 -1.90
C GLY A 89 -9.52 -10.05 -2.47
N MET A 90 -8.55 -10.37 -1.61
CA MET A 90 -7.26 -10.94 -1.97
C MET A 90 -6.92 -12.07 -1.00
N HIS A 91 -6.34 -13.14 -1.55
CA HIS A 91 -5.72 -14.22 -0.79
C HIS A 91 -4.34 -14.50 -1.37
N ASP A 92 -3.35 -14.61 -0.48
CA ASP A 92 -1.97 -14.98 -0.77
C ASP A 92 -1.55 -16.07 0.22
N ARG A 93 -1.12 -17.21 -0.32
CA ARG A 93 -0.43 -18.20 0.49
C ARG A 93 1.07 -17.91 0.42
N TYR A 94 1.55 -17.30 1.49
CA TYR A 94 2.94 -16.95 1.65
C TYR A 94 3.78 -18.19 1.99
N PHE A 95 5.10 -18.02 2.09
CA PHE A 95 5.98 -19.12 2.48
C PHE A 95 5.69 -19.61 3.91
N GLN A 96 6.08 -20.85 4.21
CA GLN A 96 5.92 -21.48 5.53
C GLN A 96 4.47 -21.58 6.04
N GLY A 97 3.49 -21.59 5.13
CA GLY A 97 2.08 -21.81 5.50
C GLY A 97 1.38 -20.58 6.08
N LEU A 98 1.99 -19.40 5.96
CA LEU A 98 1.36 -18.12 6.29
C LEU A 98 0.27 -17.79 5.26
N ASP A 99 -0.93 -17.52 5.73
CA ASP A 99 -2.03 -17.02 4.91
C ASP A 99 -2.17 -15.51 5.12
N TYR A 100 -2.15 -14.76 4.01
CA TYR A 100 -2.33 -13.31 4.02
C TYR A 100 -3.59 -12.93 3.24
N ASN A 101 -4.58 -12.41 3.95
CA ASN A 101 -5.89 -12.06 3.43
C ASN A 101 -6.11 -10.55 3.49
N PHE A 102 -6.83 -10.03 2.49
CA PHE A 102 -7.23 -8.63 2.48
C PHE A 102 -8.61 -8.46 1.87
N ILE A 103 -9.45 -7.68 2.53
CA ILE A 103 -10.74 -7.25 2.00
C ILE A 103 -10.88 -5.73 2.18
N ALA A 104 -11.38 -5.05 1.16
CA ALA A 104 -11.59 -3.61 1.27
C ALA A 104 -12.77 -3.11 0.44
N PHE A 105 -13.39 -2.03 0.91
CA PHE A 105 -14.57 -1.44 0.32
C PHE A 105 -14.48 0.08 0.28
N ALA A 106 -14.75 0.69 -0.88
CA ALA A 106 -14.76 2.14 -1.08
C ALA A 106 -16.15 2.65 -1.44
N VAL A 107 -16.48 3.80 -0.87
CA VAL A 107 -17.72 4.53 -1.10
C VAL A 107 -17.38 5.96 -1.54
N PRO A 108 -17.60 6.31 -2.82
CA PRO A 108 -17.42 7.67 -3.31
C PRO A 108 -18.49 8.59 -2.70
N VAL A 109 -18.07 9.45 -1.75
CA VAL A 109 -18.94 10.42 -1.09
C VAL A 109 -19.50 11.40 -2.12
N SER A 110 -18.72 11.72 -3.15
CA SER A 110 -19.16 12.50 -4.32
C SER A 110 -20.43 11.97 -4.97
N ARG A 111 -20.59 10.64 -5.08
CA ARG A 111 -21.80 10.01 -5.61
C ARG A 111 -22.96 10.07 -4.63
N LEU A 112 -22.72 9.89 -3.33
CA LEU A 112 -23.76 10.00 -2.31
C LEU A 112 -24.36 11.41 -2.26
N VAL A 113 -23.50 12.43 -2.23
CA VAL A 113 -23.90 13.84 -2.25
C VAL A 113 -24.65 14.17 -3.53
N SER A 114 -24.13 13.74 -4.69
CA SER A 114 -24.80 13.96 -5.97
C SER A 114 -26.19 13.34 -6.03
N ARG A 115 -26.35 12.09 -5.56
CA ARG A 115 -27.67 11.43 -5.50
C ARG A 115 -28.64 12.10 -4.55
N SER A 116 -28.16 12.65 -3.43
CA SER A 116 -29.02 13.30 -2.43
C SER A 116 -29.40 14.73 -2.80
N THR A 117 -28.53 15.47 -3.48
CA THR A 117 -28.69 16.92 -3.68
C THR A 117 -28.93 17.31 -5.15
N GLY A 118 -28.69 16.40 -6.10
CA GLY A 118 -28.66 16.71 -7.53
C GLY A 118 -27.40 17.46 -7.99
N VAL A 119 -26.49 17.82 -7.06
CA VAL A 119 -25.28 18.59 -7.36
C VAL A 119 -24.05 17.69 -7.35
N TRP A 120 -23.34 17.63 -8.47
CA TRP A 120 -22.06 16.93 -8.55
C TRP A 120 -20.97 17.71 -7.80
N SER A 121 -20.35 17.06 -6.80
CA SER A 121 -19.18 17.59 -6.12
C SER A 121 -17.99 16.66 -6.33
N GLU A 122 -17.09 17.05 -7.24
CA GLU A 122 -15.84 16.33 -7.50
C GLU A 122 -14.86 16.39 -6.30
N TYR A 123 -15.11 17.28 -5.34
CA TYR A 123 -14.25 17.52 -4.18
C TYR A 123 -14.70 16.78 -2.91
N ALA A 124 -15.86 16.11 -2.93
CA ALA A 124 -16.37 15.39 -1.76
C ALA A 124 -15.53 14.15 -1.39
N GLY A 125 -14.74 13.61 -2.34
CA GLY A 125 -13.81 12.50 -2.10
C GLY A 125 -14.47 11.14 -1.93
N THR A 126 -13.71 10.22 -1.36
CA THR A 126 -14.07 8.80 -1.19
C THR A 126 -13.60 8.31 0.18
N VAL A 127 -14.48 7.60 0.88
CA VAL A 127 -14.17 6.88 2.11
C VAL A 127 -13.93 5.41 1.78
N ALA A 128 -12.98 4.78 2.44
CA ALA A 128 -12.73 3.35 2.30
C ALA A 128 -12.45 2.69 3.64
N VAL A 129 -12.81 1.41 3.75
CA VAL A 129 -12.42 0.52 4.84
C VAL A 129 -11.60 -0.62 4.26
N GLY A 130 -10.53 -1.01 4.94
CA GLY A 130 -9.73 -2.19 4.59
C GLY A 130 -9.43 -3.03 5.82
N VAL A 131 -9.51 -4.35 5.68
CA VAL A 131 -9.15 -5.33 6.71
C VAL A 131 -8.00 -6.17 6.17
N TYR A 132 -6.97 -6.32 6.98
CA TYR A 132 -5.75 -7.05 6.68
C TYR A 132 -5.59 -8.13 7.74
N ASP A 133 -5.22 -9.31 7.32
CA ASP A 133 -5.17 -10.50 8.17
C ASP A 133 -3.97 -11.33 7.73
N LEU A 134 -3.07 -11.64 8.66
CA LEU A 134 -1.95 -12.54 8.47
C LEU A 134 -2.01 -13.59 9.58
N ALA A 135 -2.20 -14.85 9.21
CA ALA A 135 -2.33 -15.94 10.15
C ALA A 135 -1.42 -17.11 9.79
N VAL A 136 -0.97 -17.83 10.81
CA VAL A 136 -0.33 -19.14 10.69
C VAL A 136 -0.75 -20.04 11.83
N ASP A 137 -1.18 -21.24 11.47
CA ASP A 137 -1.70 -22.22 12.40
C ASP A 137 -0.76 -23.43 12.53
N GLY A 138 -0.95 -24.18 13.61
CA GLY A 138 -0.31 -25.49 13.78
C GLY A 138 1.20 -25.43 13.96
N MET A 139 1.76 -24.30 14.42
CA MET A 139 3.20 -24.22 14.74
C MET A 139 3.50 -25.14 15.92
N GLU A 140 4.50 -26.00 15.75
CA GLU A 140 4.90 -26.95 16.78
C GLU A 140 5.54 -26.23 17.97
N ARG A 141 4.99 -26.47 19.17
CA ARG A 141 5.62 -26.07 20.42
C ARG A 141 6.72 -27.07 20.75
N ARG A 142 7.95 -26.58 20.92
CA ARG A 142 9.11 -27.36 21.37
C ARG A 142 9.51 -26.89 22.77
N GLY A 143 9.77 -27.84 23.67
CA GLY A 143 10.19 -27.55 25.04
C GLY A 143 11.66 -27.19 25.15
N GLU A 144 12.14 -26.94 26.37
CA GLU A 144 13.56 -26.64 26.65
C GLU A 144 14.50 -27.83 26.40
N THR A 145 13.96 -29.05 26.41
CA THR A 145 14.67 -30.27 26.05
C THR A 145 14.34 -30.66 24.60
N ASP A 146 15.38 -30.96 23.82
CA ASP A 146 15.24 -31.51 22.47
C ASP A 146 14.53 -32.87 22.52
N THR A 147 13.23 -32.87 22.23
CA THR A 147 12.42 -34.06 22.06
C THR A 147 11.95 -34.17 20.61
N ASN A 148 11.93 -35.40 20.08
CA ASN A 148 11.39 -35.66 18.73
C ASN A 148 9.90 -35.32 18.64
N GLU A 149 9.15 -35.49 19.74
CA GLU A 149 7.73 -35.15 19.80
C GLU A 149 7.52 -33.70 20.25
N PRO A 150 6.63 -32.93 19.59
CA PRO A 150 6.25 -31.59 20.03
C PRO A 150 5.41 -31.66 21.33
N THR A 151 5.50 -30.61 22.14
CA THR A 151 4.75 -30.49 23.42
C THR A 151 3.34 -29.92 23.24
N GLY A 152 2.98 -29.53 22.02
CA GLY A 152 1.68 -29.00 21.62
C GLY A 152 1.81 -28.17 20.35
N THR A 153 0.78 -27.39 20.02
CA THR A 153 0.84 -26.39 18.96
C THR A 153 0.47 -25.00 19.48
N PHE A 154 0.87 -23.97 18.73
CA PHE A 154 0.43 -22.59 18.93
C PHE A 154 0.17 -21.92 17.58
N GLU A 155 -0.52 -20.79 17.62
CA GLU A 155 -0.98 -20.03 16.45
C GLU A 155 -0.49 -18.59 16.58
N SER A 156 -0.38 -17.89 15.44
CA SER A 156 -0.13 -16.46 15.39
C SER A 156 -1.11 -15.80 14.43
N ASP A 157 -1.77 -14.76 14.91
CA ASP A 157 -2.80 -14.00 14.20
C ASP A 157 -2.50 -12.51 14.33
N ASP A 158 -2.33 -11.84 13.20
CA ASP A 158 -2.07 -10.42 13.10
C ASP A 158 -3.16 -9.78 12.21
N MET A 159 -3.93 -8.85 12.78
CA MET A 159 -5.02 -8.19 12.08
C MET A 159 -4.88 -6.66 12.13
N ALA A 160 -5.21 -5.99 11.03
CA ALA A 160 -5.42 -4.55 11.03
C ALA A 160 -6.76 -4.18 10.39
N ILE A 161 -7.40 -3.13 10.91
CA ILE A 161 -8.57 -2.49 10.29
C ILE A 161 -8.22 -1.04 10.03
N ALA A 162 -8.35 -0.62 8.77
CA ALA A 162 -8.11 0.74 8.31
C ALA A 162 -9.41 1.44 7.93
N LEU A 163 -9.58 2.68 8.36
CA LEU A 163 -10.55 3.62 7.82
C LEU A 163 -9.79 4.75 7.14
N ALA A 164 -10.05 4.97 5.86
CA ALA A 164 -9.35 5.94 5.04
C ALA A 164 -10.29 6.90 4.33
N TYR A 165 -9.80 8.11 4.08
CA TYR A 165 -10.48 9.12 3.30
C TYR A 165 -9.48 9.84 2.40
N GLY A 166 -9.85 10.06 1.14
CA GLY A 166 -9.06 10.85 0.21
C GLY A 166 -9.95 11.74 -0.64
N ARG A 167 -9.46 12.94 -0.91
CA ARG A 167 -10.18 13.91 -1.74
C ARG A 167 -9.24 14.76 -2.58
N ARG A 168 -9.81 15.27 -3.67
CA ARG A 168 -9.20 16.34 -4.45
C ARG A 168 -9.25 17.65 -3.64
N ILE A 169 -8.16 18.39 -3.63
CA ILE A 169 -8.07 19.73 -3.03
C ILE A 169 -8.17 20.80 -4.11
N ASP A 170 -7.47 20.58 -5.22
CA ASP A 170 -7.52 21.39 -6.44
C ASP A 170 -7.31 20.49 -7.67
N GLU A 171 -7.26 21.07 -8.87
CA GLU A 171 -7.11 20.33 -10.14
C GLU A 171 -5.90 19.38 -10.18
N LYS A 172 -4.85 19.63 -9.39
CA LYS A 172 -3.59 18.87 -9.41
C LYS A 172 -3.32 18.15 -8.10
N LEU A 173 -3.75 18.69 -6.97
CA LEU A 173 -3.46 18.18 -5.64
C LEU A 173 -4.63 17.35 -5.09
N SER A 174 -4.32 16.13 -4.66
CA SER A 174 -5.19 15.32 -3.81
C SER A 174 -4.48 14.99 -2.51
N LEU A 175 -5.22 14.96 -1.42
CA LEU A 175 -4.74 14.59 -0.10
C LEU A 175 -5.61 13.47 0.46
N GLY A 176 -5.04 12.65 1.32
CA GLY A 176 -5.79 11.65 2.05
C GLY A 176 -5.08 11.23 3.33
N GLY A 177 -5.84 10.58 4.20
CA GLY A 177 -5.34 9.98 5.42
C GLY A 177 -6.09 8.70 5.77
N ALA A 178 -5.47 7.89 6.61
CA ALA A 178 -6.08 6.68 7.16
C ALA A 178 -5.75 6.54 8.64
N GLY A 179 -6.70 6.03 9.42
CA GLY A 179 -6.48 5.55 10.77
C GLY A 179 -6.55 4.02 10.80
N LYS A 180 -5.68 3.38 11.59
CA LYS A 180 -5.58 1.93 11.70
C LYS A 180 -5.65 1.49 13.16
N ILE A 181 -6.42 0.46 13.42
CA ILE A 181 -6.37 -0.33 14.66
C ILE A 181 -5.68 -1.64 14.30
N ILE A 182 -4.65 -2.00 15.06
CA ILE A 182 -3.79 -3.15 14.83
C ILE A 182 -3.90 -4.05 16.05
N ARG A 183 -4.13 -5.34 15.82
CA ARG A 183 -4.13 -6.38 16.84
C ARG A 183 -3.09 -7.42 16.44
N GLN A 184 -2.31 -7.85 17.42
CA GLN A 184 -1.37 -8.95 17.28
C GLN A 184 -1.65 -9.99 18.35
N SER A 185 -1.59 -11.24 17.96
CA SER A 185 -1.75 -12.41 18.84
C SER A 185 -0.63 -13.40 18.54
N LEU A 186 0.03 -13.86 19.59
CA LEU A 186 1.03 -14.92 19.53
C LEU A 186 0.85 -15.79 20.75
N ASP A 187 0.33 -17.00 20.54
CA ASP A 187 -0.03 -17.91 21.62
C ASP A 187 -0.98 -17.22 22.64
N ASP A 188 -0.58 -17.10 23.91
CA ASP A 188 -1.35 -16.47 24.97
C ASP A 188 -1.18 -14.94 25.06
N ARG A 189 -0.28 -14.36 24.24
CA ARG A 189 0.06 -12.93 24.27
C ARG A 189 -0.72 -12.14 23.24
N HIS A 190 -1.18 -10.98 23.67
CA HIS A 190 -2.00 -10.08 22.86
C HIS A 190 -1.46 -8.66 22.92
N GLY A 191 -1.55 -7.95 21.79
CA GLY A 191 -1.15 -6.55 21.67
C GLY A 191 -2.09 -5.76 20.80
N THR A 192 -2.31 -4.49 21.16
CA THR A 192 -3.07 -3.54 20.34
C THR A 192 -2.22 -2.30 20.08
N ALA A 193 -2.23 -1.82 18.85
CA ALA A 193 -1.60 -0.57 18.45
C ALA A 193 -2.53 0.27 17.57
N PHE A 194 -2.25 1.57 17.53
CA PHE A 194 -2.92 2.49 16.63
C PHE A 194 -1.92 3.11 15.69
N ALA A 195 -2.31 3.31 14.43
CA ALA A 195 -1.48 4.00 13.45
C ALA A 195 -2.28 4.98 12.60
N ALA A 196 -1.57 5.94 12.01
CA ALA A 196 -2.09 6.85 11.02
C ALA A 196 -1.18 6.86 9.78
N ASP A 197 -1.82 7.02 8.63
CA ASP A 197 -1.16 7.21 7.35
C ASP A 197 -1.60 8.55 6.76
N LEU A 198 -0.68 9.23 6.08
CA LEU A 198 -0.95 10.46 5.35
C LEU A 198 -0.36 10.33 3.95
N GLY A 199 -1.10 10.82 2.97
CA GLY A 199 -0.70 10.74 1.57
C GLY A 199 -1.07 11.99 0.80
N ALA A 200 -0.25 12.27 -0.21
CA ALA A 200 -0.47 13.30 -1.20
C ALA A 200 -0.26 12.73 -2.61
N LEU A 201 -1.04 13.24 -3.56
CA LEU A 201 -0.84 13.05 -4.99
C LEU A 201 -0.83 14.41 -5.67
N TYR A 202 0.19 14.67 -6.47
CA TYR A 202 0.32 15.88 -7.27
C TYR A 202 0.43 15.54 -8.75
N GLN A 203 -0.57 15.93 -9.53
CA GLN A 203 -0.58 15.75 -10.97
C GLN A 203 0.20 16.90 -11.63
N LEU A 204 1.49 16.67 -11.88
CA LEU A 204 2.37 17.68 -12.48
C LEU A 204 1.88 18.04 -13.90
N ASP A 205 1.50 17.02 -14.67
CA ASP A 205 0.83 17.13 -15.96
C ASP A 205 -0.08 15.90 -16.24
N LYS A 206 -0.62 15.78 -17.47
CA LYS A 206 -1.53 14.69 -17.84
C LYS A 206 -0.90 13.30 -17.77
N ARG A 207 0.42 13.19 -17.84
CA ARG A 207 1.20 11.94 -17.89
C ARG A 207 1.96 11.67 -16.60
N LEU A 208 2.43 12.71 -15.91
CA LEU A 208 3.27 12.60 -14.72
C LEU A 208 2.48 12.92 -13.45
N THR A 209 2.40 11.93 -12.56
CA THR A 209 1.91 12.08 -11.19
C THR A 209 3.06 11.87 -10.21
N LEU A 210 3.16 12.73 -9.21
CA LEU A 210 4.04 12.56 -8.06
C LEU A 210 3.21 12.15 -6.84
N ALA A 211 3.81 11.37 -5.96
CA ALA A 211 3.25 10.93 -4.70
C ALA A 211 4.22 11.17 -3.57
N ALA A 212 3.69 11.42 -2.38
CA ALA A 212 4.49 11.44 -1.18
C ALA A 212 3.63 11.15 0.04
N GLY A 213 4.24 10.67 1.12
CA GLY A 213 3.53 10.49 2.36
C GLY A 213 4.29 9.70 3.40
N VAL A 214 3.55 9.31 4.44
CA VAL A 214 4.02 8.48 5.54
C VAL A 214 3.00 7.39 5.83
N ARG A 215 3.47 6.19 6.16
CA ARG A 215 2.64 5.05 6.59
C ARG A 215 3.06 4.60 7.97
N HIS A 216 2.10 4.12 8.76
CA HIS A 216 2.28 3.46 10.06
C HIS A 216 2.87 4.36 11.16
N LEU A 217 2.52 5.65 11.17
CA LEU A 217 2.86 6.55 12.28
C LEU A 217 1.96 6.24 13.49
N GLY A 218 2.50 5.76 14.61
CA GLY A 218 1.63 5.26 15.68
C GLY A 218 2.28 4.88 17.01
N THR A 219 1.47 4.25 17.88
CA THR A 219 1.73 4.07 19.32
C THR A 219 2.71 2.95 19.69
N GLY A 220 3.25 2.23 18.70
CA GLY A 220 3.97 0.97 18.92
C GLY A 220 3.03 -0.18 19.29
N ALA A 221 3.47 -1.41 19.02
CA ALA A 221 2.78 -2.65 19.40
C ALA A 221 3.38 -3.22 20.68
N LYS A 222 2.54 -3.67 21.60
CA LYS A 222 2.97 -4.26 22.88
C LYS A 222 2.60 -5.72 22.93
N LEU A 223 3.57 -6.62 22.83
CA LEU A 223 3.34 -8.06 22.92
C LEU A 223 4.10 -8.62 24.12
N GLY A 224 3.43 -8.78 25.26
CA GLY A 224 4.07 -9.29 26.48
C GLY A 224 4.86 -8.26 27.31
N GLY A 225 4.63 -6.96 27.12
CA GLY A 225 5.03 -5.90 28.06
C GLY A 225 5.89 -4.80 27.45
N GLU A 226 6.88 -5.15 26.63
CA GLU A 226 7.70 -4.16 25.90
C GLU A 226 6.97 -3.64 24.67
N SER A 227 7.25 -2.38 24.32
CA SER A 227 6.59 -1.68 23.22
C SER A 227 7.53 -1.57 22.04
N ASP A 228 7.26 -2.34 20.99
CA ASP A 228 7.99 -2.26 19.75
C ASP A 228 7.40 -1.15 18.86
N PRO A 229 8.24 -0.30 18.26
CA PRO A 229 7.73 0.71 17.35
C PRO A 229 7.07 0.09 16.11
N LEU A 230 6.04 0.73 15.58
CA LEU A 230 5.44 0.35 14.30
C LEU A 230 6.39 0.63 13.11
N PRO A 231 6.23 -0.06 11.96
CA PRO A 231 7.13 0.06 10.81
C PRO A 231 6.89 1.33 9.99
N LEU A 232 7.09 2.48 10.65
CA LEU A 232 6.97 3.80 10.04
C LEU A 232 7.81 3.87 8.78
N THR A 233 7.17 4.26 7.68
CA THR A 233 7.83 4.40 6.37
C THR A 233 7.43 5.73 5.75
N GLY A 234 8.41 6.60 5.50
CA GLY A 234 8.25 7.73 4.58
C GLY A 234 8.39 7.26 3.14
N TYR A 235 7.63 7.83 2.21
CA TYR A 235 7.74 7.46 0.80
C TYR A 235 7.62 8.65 -0.15
N LEU A 236 8.28 8.52 -1.29
CA LEU A 236 8.13 9.35 -2.48
C LEU A 236 7.82 8.44 -3.66
N GLY A 237 6.96 8.88 -4.58
CA GLY A 237 6.62 8.11 -5.76
C GLY A 237 6.43 8.96 -7.00
N ALA A 238 6.61 8.36 -8.15
CA ALA A 238 6.38 8.97 -9.45
C ALA A 238 5.76 7.94 -10.40
N ALA A 239 4.73 8.36 -11.13
CA ALA A 239 4.11 7.57 -12.18
C ALA A 239 4.11 8.35 -13.48
N TYR A 240 4.58 7.71 -14.56
CA TYR A 240 4.61 8.28 -15.90
C TYR A 240 3.80 7.42 -16.89
N ARG A 241 2.73 8.00 -17.42
CA ARG A 241 1.89 7.40 -18.48
C ARG A 241 2.43 7.82 -19.85
N LEU A 242 3.28 7.00 -20.46
CA LEU A 242 3.97 7.32 -21.73
C LEU A 242 2.97 7.51 -22.88
N ARG A 243 2.13 6.50 -23.09
CA ARG A 243 1.00 6.45 -24.03
C ARG A 243 0.03 5.43 -23.46
N GLU A 244 -1.28 5.61 -23.56
CA GLU A 244 -2.17 4.45 -23.41
C GLU A 244 -1.78 3.45 -24.49
N PRO A 245 -1.33 2.24 -24.11
CA PRO A 245 -1.68 1.48 -22.90
C PRO A 245 -0.64 1.35 -21.76
N LEU A 246 0.52 2.03 -21.80
CA LEU A 246 1.69 1.80 -20.96
C LEU A 246 1.92 2.84 -19.85
N THR A 247 2.09 2.35 -18.61
CA THR A 247 2.42 3.12 -17.40
C THR A 247 3.73 2.63 -16.80
N PHE A 248 4.55 3.56 -16.32
CA PHE A 248 5.73 3.29 -15.48
C PHE A 248 5.52 3.91 -14.10
N SER A 249 6.05 3.26 -13.07
CA SER A 249 5.97 3.71 -11.68
C SER A 249 7.29 3.46 -10.96
N LEU A 250 7.65 4.38 -10.07
CA LEU A 250 8.83 4.33 -9.21
C LEU A 250 8.41 4.80 -7.83
N ASP A 251 8.68 4.01 -6.79
CA ASP A 251 8.55 4.42 -5.40
C ASP A 251 9.90 4.27 -4.68
N LEU A 252 10.23 5.27 -3.86
CA LEU A 252 11.32 5.27 -2.90
C LEU A 252 10.72 5.21 -1.49
N GLY A 253 11.09 4.20 -0.71
CA GLY A 253 10.67 4.02 0.68
C GLY A 253 11.83 4.25 1.63
N VAL A 254 11.58 4.97 2.72
CA VAL A 254 12.51 5.16 3.83
C VAL A 254 11.84 4.59 5.08
N PRO A 255 11.92 3.26 5.29
CA PRO A 255 11.44 2.62 6.50
C PRO A 255 12.37 2.93 7.68
N ARG A 256 11.82 2.94 8.90
CA ARG A 256 12.61 3.21 10.12
C ARG A 256 13.56 2.08 10.52
N ASP A 257 13.30 0.87 10.04
CA ASP A 257 13.86 -0.39 10.56
C ASP A 257 14.62 -1.17 9.48
N ARG A 258 15.06 -0.53 8.40
CA ARG A 258 15.97 -1.11 7.41
C ARG A 258 16.50 -0.03 6.49
N VAL A 259 17.39 -0.42 5.59
CA VAL A 259 17.87 0.42 4.49
C VAL A 259 16.72 0.87 3.57
N PRO A 260 16.83 2.05 2.93
CA PRO A 260 15.86 2.54 1.97
C PRO A 260 15.56 1.52 0.87
N THR A 261 14.31 1.50 0.44
CA THR A 261 13.82 0.56 -0.55
C THR A 261 13.45 1.28 -1.85
N VAL A 262 13.61 0.57 -2.96
CA VAL A 262 13.23 1.04 -4.29
C VAL A 262 12.28 0.04 -4.91
N SER A 263 11.16 0.53 -5.41
CA SER A 263 10.18 -0.24 -6.16
C SER A 263 10.05 0.35 -7.56
N VAL A 264 10.15 -0.48 -8.58
CA VAL A 264 9.92 -0.11 -9.98
C VAL A 264 8.81 -0.99 -10.53
N GLY A 265 7.87 -0.41 -11.26
CA GLY A 265 6.73 -1.13 -11.81
C GLY A 265 6.35 -0.64 -13.20
N THR A 266 5.78 -1.54 -14.00
CA THR A 266 5.16 -1.20 -15.27
C THR A 266 3.85 -1.95 -15.46
N GLU A 267 2.90 -1.29 -16.11
CA GLU A 267 1.60 -1.85 -16.47
C GLU A 267 1.29 -1.52 -17.93
N TYR A 268 1.00 -2.54 -18.72
CA TYR A 268 0.47 -2.45 -20.07
C TYR A 268 -0.99 -2.91 -20.07
N THR A 269 -1.94 -2.00 -20.31
CA THR A 269 -3.38 -2.31 -20.28
C THR A 269 -4.03 -2.18 -21.64
N ARG A 270 -4.54 -3.28 -22.21
CA ARG A 270 -5.22 -3.29 -23.50
C ARG A 270 -6.72 -3.57 -23.36
N LYS A 271 -7.52 -2.70 -23.97
CA LYS A 271 -8.97 -2.88 -24.14
C LYS A 271 -9.24 -3.69 -25.41
N PHE A 272 -10.07 -4.73 -25.31
CA PHE A 272 -10.47 -5.58 -26.44
C PHE A 272 -11.93 -5.32 -26.85
N SER A 273 -12.78 -4.98 -25.89
CA SER A 273 -14.16 -4.52 -26.10
C SER A 273 -14.56 -3.55 -24.98
N ASP A 274 -15.78 -3.03 -24.99
CA ASP A 274 -16.27 -2.15 -23.91
C ASP A 274 -16.22 -2.79 -22.53
N ASP A 275 -16.44 -4.10 -22.47
CA ASP A 275 -16.42 -4.85 -21.23
C ASP A 275 -15.09 -5.57 -20.98
N LEU A 276 -14.34 -5.94 -22.01
CA LEU A 276 -13.13 -6.75 -21.87
C LEU A 276 -11.85 -5.90 -21.92
N ARG A 277 -11.06 -5.96 -20.84
CA ARG A 277 -9.69 -5.42 -20.78
C ARG A 277 -8.73 -6.47 -20.21
N ALA A 278 -7.48 -6.44 -20.67
CA ALA A 278 -6.41 -7.20 -20.04
C ALA A 278 -5.23 -6.28 -19.69
N ALA A 279 -4.47 -6.66 -18.67
CA ALA A 279 -3.26 -5.99 -18.27
C ALA A 279 -2.12 -6.99 -18.13
N LEU A 280 -0.91 -6.58 -18.53
CA LEU A 280 0.34 -7.26 -18.21
C LEU A 280 1.19 -6.34 -17.34
N ARG A 281 1.83 -6.93 -16.32
CA ARG A 281 2.56 -6.19 -15.31
C ARG A 281 3.87 -6.87 -14.99
N ALA A 282 4.87 -6.04 -14.72
CA ALA A 282 6.14 -6.47 -14.19
C ALA A 282 6.65 -5.44 -13.19
N GLY A 283 7.41 -5.90 -12.21
CA GLY A 283 8.03 -5.03 -11.24
C GLY A 283 9.29 -5.59 -10.62
N TYR A 284 9.95 -4.74 -9.85
CA TYR A 284 11.12 -5.06 -9.06
C TYR A 284 11.04 -4.32 -7.73
N PHE A 285 11.32 -5.00 -6.62
CA PHE A 285 11.30 -4.44 -5.29
C PHE A 285 12.51 -4.89 -4.48
N THR A 286 13.38 -3.95 -4.11
CA THR A 286 14.60 -4.23 -3.35
C THR A 286 14.34 -4.81 -1.95
N ARG A 287 13.15 -4.64 -1.38
CA ARG A 287 12.82 -5.27 -0.09
C ARG A 287 12.77 -6.79 -0.18
N ASN A 288 12.43 -7.32 -1.36
CA ASN A 288 12.29 -8.76 -1.56
C ASN A 288 13.61 -9.43 -1.93
N THR A 289 14.75 -8.73 -1.82
CA THR A 289 16.08 -9.25 -2.16
C THR A 289 16.93 -9.61 -0.94
N ASP A 290 16.29 -9.76 0.22
CA ASP A 290 16.96 -10.09 1.49
C ASP A 290 17.30 -11.60 1.60
N ALA A 291 16.64 -12.45 0.81
CA ALA A 291 16.91 -13.88 0.76
C ALA A 291 17.93 -14.23 -0.35
N ASP A 292 18.61 -15.36 -0.22
CA ASP A 292 19.40 -15.93 -1.31
C ASP A 292 18.49 -16.48 -2.42
N GLY A 293 19.00 -16.57 -3.65
CA GLY A 293 18.27 -17.11 -4.81
C GLY A 293 17.58 -16.06 -5.69
N PHE A 294 16.71 -16.51 -6.60
CA PHE A 294 15.99 -15.63 -7.54
C PHE A 294 14.83 -14.91 -6.84
N ASN A 295 14.90 -13.58 -6.74
CA ASN A 295 13.91 -12.78 -6.04
C ASN A 295 13.88 -11.32 -6.52
N GLY A 296 13.15 -10.46 -5.82
CA GLY A 296 13.02 -9.03 -6.12
C GLY A 296 12.10 -8.71 -7.30
N VAL A 297 12.08 -9.55 -8.34
CA VAL A 297 11.21 -9.41 -9.51
C VAL A 297 9.77 -9.83 -9.18
N SER A 298 8.78 -9.25 -9.84
CA SER A 298 7.42 -9.76 -9.87
C SER A 298 6.82 -9.67 -11.26
N LEU A 299 5.92 -10.60 -11.59
CA LEU A 299 5.16 -10.62 -12.83
C LEU A 299 3.68 -10.84 -12.52
N GLY A 300 2.80 -10.32 -13.37
CA GLY A 300 1.38 -10.58 -13.21
C GLY A 300 0.55 -10.15 -14.39
N PHE A 301 -0.72 -10.51 -14.33
CA PHE A 301 -1.72 -10.12 -15.31
C PHE A 301 -3.02 -9.72 -14.63
N GLY A 302 -3.85 -9.00 -15.37
CA GLY A 302 -5.20 -8.63 -14.95
C GLY A 302 -6.19 -8.86 -16.07
N LEU A 303 -7.39 -9.28 -15.74
CA LEU A 303 -8.52 -9.42 -16.64
C LEU A 303 -9.70 -8.64 -16.06
N GLY A 304 -10.26 -7.72 -16.84
CA GLY A 304 -11.49 -7.03 -16.49
C GLY A 304 -12.61 -7.43 -17.43
N PHE A 305 -13.78 -7.74 -16.87
CA PHE A 305 -15.01 -8.01 -17.58
C PHE A 305 -16.14 -7.16 -17.00
N GLY A 306 -16.48 -6.07 -17.69
CA GLY A 306 -17.45 -5.07 -17.27
C GLY A 306 -17.06 -4.47 -15.92
N ARG A 307 -17.82 -4.85 -14.88
CA ARG A 307 -17.63 -4.40 -13.49
C ARG A 307 -16.72 -5.28 -12.66
N ALA A 308 -16.37 -6.47 -13.14
CA ALA A 308 -15.52 -7.41 -12.43
C ALA A 308 -14.07 -7.32 -12.95
N GLY A 309 -13.13 -7.55 -12.05
CA GLY A 309 -11.70 -7.64 -12.33
C GLY A 309 -11.11 -8.81 -11.57
N PHE A 310 -10.18 -9.51 -12.21
CA PHE A 310 -9.33 -10.51 -11.61
C PHE A 310 -7.88 -10.10 -11.86
N ASP A 311 -7.05 -10.11 -10.82
CA ASP A 311 -5.62 -9.87 -10.91
C ASP A 311 -4.85 -11.04 -10.31
N PHE A 312 -3.74 -11.38 -10.93
CA PHE A 312 -2.81 -12.39 -10.49
C PHE A 312 -1.39 -11.83 -10.44
N ALA A 313 -0.62 -12.23 -9.43
CA ALA A 313 0.80 -11.93 -9.33
C ALA A 313 1.60 -13.14 -8.87
N TRP A 314 2.75 -13.33 -9.50
CA TRP A 314 3.81 -14.23 -9.05
C TRP A 314 4.94 -13.40 -8.47
N VAL A 315 5.34 -13.71 -7.23
CA VAL A 315 6.42 -13.04 -6.51
C VAL A 315 7.37 -14.08 -5.93
N PRO A 316 8.55 -14.28 -6.53
CA PRO A 316 9.60 -15.14 -5.98
C PRO A 316 10.32 -14.47 -4.79
N PHE A 317 10.60 -15.27 -3.77
CA PHE A 317 11.36 -14.90 -2.56
C PHE A 317 12.63 -15.76 -2.40
N GLY A 318 13.22 -16.18 -3.52
CA GLY A 318 14.46 -16.93 -3.53
C GLY A 318 14.26 -18.31 -2.90
N ASP A 319 15.15 -18.69 -1.99
CA ASP A 319 15.14 -19.99 -1.32
C ASP A 319 13.92 -20.18 -0.39
N LEU A 320 13.23 -19.09 -0.02
CA LEU A 320 11.96 -19.16 0.71
C LEU A 320 10.80 -19.66 -0.17
N GLY A 321 10.99 -19.69 -1.50
CA GLY A 321 10.03 -20.18 -2.47
C GLY A 321 9.29 -19.07 -3.21
N ASN A 322 8.11 -19.42 -3.73
CA ASN A 322 7.31 -18.56 -4.58
C ASN A 322 5.97 -18.28 -3.92
N THR A 323 5.47 -17.05 -4.06
CA THR A 323 4.11 -16.72 -3.65
C THR A 323 3.27 -16.36 -4.86
N PHE A 324 1.97 -16.64 -4.72
CA PHE A 324 0.98 -16.46 -5.77
C PHE A 324 -0.21 -15.72 -5.19
N ARG A 325 -0.39 -14.48 -5.62
CA ARG A 325 -1.47 -13.60 -5.16
C ARG A 325 -2.61 -13.61 -6.15
N TYR A 326 -3.83 -13.71 -5.62
CA TYR A 326 -5.06 -13.63 -6.39
C TYR A 326 -5.92 -12.52 -5.84
N SER A 327 -6.49 -11.68 -6.69
CA SER A 327 -7.41 -10.62 -6.25
C SER A 327 -8.62 -10.53 -7.16
N LEU A 328 -9.78 -10.30 -6.55
CA LEU A 328 -11.03 -10.01 -7.24
C LEU A 328 -11.46 -8.59 -6.89
N LEU A 329 -11.79 -7.79 -7.90
CA LEU A 329 -12.27 -6.43 -7.77
C LEU A 329 -13.65 -6.30 -8.41
N LEU A 330 -14.63 -5.78 -7.69
CA LEU A 330 -15.98 -5.48 -8.19
C LEU A 330 -16.22 -3.98 -8.12
N LYS A 331 -16.76 -3.39 -9.20
CA LYS A 331 -17.11 -1.96 -9.29
C LYS A 331 -18.62 -1.78 -9.44
N PHE A 332 -19.23 -0.86 -8.69
CA PHE A 332 -20.68 -0.58 -8.74
C PHE A 332 -21.05 0.86 -9.14
#